data_AF-A0A2I0PUY2-F1
#
_entry.id   AF-A0A2I0PUY2-F1
#
_cell.length_a   1.000
_cell.length_b   1.000
_cell.length_c   1.000
_cell.angle_alpha   90.00
_cell.angle_beta   90.00
_cell.angle_gamma   90.00
#
_symmetry.space_group_name_H-M   'P 1'
#
loop_
_entity.id
_entity.type
_entity.pdbx_description
1 polymer ?
#
loop_
_entity_poly.entity_id
_entity_poly.type
_entity_poly.pdbx_seq_one_letter_code
_entity_poly.pdbx_strand_id
1 'polypeptide(L)'
;MDYLRVLTGKEKPLPIYTGIIACLENPLVFPDLIEPIYREAMIMDDDTLDRFRFSLIRLQIYADIHRNEDLEKGMHIKYVAQVLEKVVYGTLIMEREEIPSE
;
A
#
# COMPACT_ATOMS: atom_id res chain seq x y z
N MET A 1 12.48 -7.79 5.66
CA MET A 1 12.40 -6.55 4.85
C MET A 1 11.72 -5.51 5.72
N ASP A 2 12.23 -4.29 5.78
CA ASP A 2 11.71 -3.29 6.71
C ASP A 2 10.54 -2.51 6.10
N TYR A 3 9.37 -3.16 6.03
CA TYR A 3 8.14 -2.55 5.52
C TYR A 3 7.67 -1.38 6.39
N LEU A 4 7.90 -1.46 7.71
CA LEU A 4 7.55 -0.40 8.64
C LEU A 4 8.28 0.90 8.29
N ARG A 5 9.58 0.84 7.99
CA ARG A 5 10.35 1.99 7.52
C ARG A 5 9.79 2.58 6.22
N VAL A 6 9.38 1.75 5.26
CA VAL A 6 8.84 2.22 3.97
C VAL A 6 7.50 2.94 4.17
N LEU A 7 6.59 2.33 4.93
CA LEU A 7 5.28 2.90 5.26
C LEU A 7 5.43 4.23 6.01
N THR A 8 6.24 4.22 7.06
CA THR A 8 6.44 5.34 7.99
C THR A 8 7.16 6.53 7.33
N GLY A 9 8.15 6.27 6.47
CA GLY A 9 9.00 7.32 5.92
C GLY A 9 9.72 8.09 7.03
N LYS A 10 9.46 9.40 7.12
CA LYS A 10 10.01 10.28 8.18
C LYS A 10 8.99 10.62 9.28
N GLU A 11 7.78 10.08 9.17
CA GLU A 11 6.68 10.38 10.08
C GLU A 11 6.65 9.43 11.28
N LYS A 12 5.62 9.53 12.13
CA LYS A 12 5.33 8.51 13.15
C LYS A 12 4.56 7.33 12.54
N PRO A 13 4.80 6.09 13.00
CA PRO A 13 4.05 4.94 12.52
C PRO A 13 2.55 5.05 12.86
N LEU A 14 1.69 4.54 11.98
CA LEU A 14 0.25 4.44 12.19
C LEU A 14 -0.13 3.02 12.62
N PRO A 15 -1.13 2.83 13.50
CA PRO A 15 -1.59 1.51 13.93
C PRO A 15 -1.95 0.56 12.76
N ILE A 16 -2.61 1.11 11.73
CA ILE A 16 -3.05 0.40 10.51
C ILE A 16 -1.92 -0.31 9.77
N TYR A 17 -0.67 0.12 9.97
CA TYR A 17 0.49 -0.49 9.33
C TYR A 17 0.67 -1.95 9.72
N THR A 18 0.19 -2.38 10.89
CA THR A 18 0.26 -3.78 11.33
C THR A 18 -0.46 -4.70 10.35
N GLY A 19 -1.70 -4.35 9.99
CA GLY A 19 -2.50 -5.12 9.04
C GLY A 19 -1.89 -5.11 7.63
N ILE A 20 -1.36 -3.97 7.21
CA ILE A 20 -0.72 -3.84 5.90
C ILE A 20 0.56 -4.69 5.83
N ILE A 21 1.41 -4.65 6.84
CA ILE A 21 2.64 -5.45 6.91
C ILE A 21 2.30 -6.94 6.81
N ALA A 22 1.26 -7.41 7.51
CA ALA A 22 0.80 -8.79 7.40
C ALA A 22 0.42 -9.16 5.95
N CYS A 23 -0.29 -8.28 5.24
CA CYS A 23 -0.60 -8.47 3.81
C CYS A 23 0.64 -8.50 2.92
N LEU A 24 1.65 -7.68 3.21
CA LEU A 24 2.90 -7.62 2.45
C LEU A 24 3.82 -8.82 2.70
N GLU A 25 3.72 -9.43 3.88
CA GLU A 25 4.47 -10.63 4.25
C GLU A 25 3.81 -11.92 3.75
N ASN A 26 2.47 -11.96 3.70
CA ASN A 26 1.71 -13.10 3.21
C ASN A 26 0.54 -12.65 2.31
N PRO A 27 0.62 -12.85 0.98
CA PRO A 27 -0.46 -12.51 0.06
C PRO A 27 -1.79 -13.18 0.37
N LEU A 28 -1.77 -14.37 0.98
CA LEU A 28 -2.98 -15.17 1.21
C LEU A 28 -3.90 -14.57 2.27
N VAL A 29 -3.39 -13.70 3.16
CA VAL A 29 -4.21 -13.05 4.19
C VAL A 29 -4.87 -11.76 3.70
N PHE A 30 -4.46 -11.24 2.55
CA PHE A 30 -4.96 -9.94 2.08
C PHE A 30 -6.48 -9.92 1.83
N PRO A 31 -7.11 -10.96 1.24
CA PRO A 31 -8.56 -11.01 1.09
C PRO A 31 -9.32 -10.91 2.41
N ASP A 32 -8.77 -11.46 3.49
CA ASP A 32 -9.39 -11.44 4.82
C ASP A 32 -9.18 -10.10 5.53
N LEU A 33 -8.05 -9.42 5.25
CA LEU A 33 -7.65 -8.18 5.92
C LEU A 33 -8.11 -6.91 5.22
N ILE A 34 -8.60 -6.98 3.98
CA ILE A 34 -9.03 -5.80 3.21
C ILE A 34 -10.17 -5.02 3.90
N GLU A 35 -11.19 -5.71 4.42
CA GLU A 35 -12.31 -5.08 5.11
C GLU A 35 -11.90 -4.48 6.47
N PRO A 36 -11.17 -5.21 7.36
CA PRO A 36 -10.64 -4.63 8.59
C PRO A 36 -9.80 -3.37 8.37
N ILE A 37 -8.88 -3.39 7.40
CA ILE A 37 -8.03 -2.23 7.07
C ILE A 37 -8.89 -1.06 6.58
N TYR A 38 -9.86 -1.32 5.71
CA TYR A 38 -10.79 -0.28 5.25
C TYR A 38 -11.57 0.34 6.41
N ARG A 39 -12.14 -0.48 7.30
CA ARG A 39 -12.90 0.01 8.47
C ARG A 39 -12.03 0.82 9.42
N GLU A 40 -10.77 0.44 9.62
CA GLU A 40 -9.82 1.22 10.40
C GLU A 40 -9.50 2.57 9.76
N ALA A 41 -9.36 2.62 8.43
CA ALA A 41 -9.17 3.88 7.72
C ALA A 41 -10.38 4.82 7.84
N MET A 42 -11.61 4.30 7.80
CA MET A 42 -12.84 5.11 7.85
C MET A 42 -13.07 5.85 9.18
N ILE A 43 -12.34 5.51 10.26
CA ILE A 43 -12.42 6.20 11.55
C ILE A 43 -11.26 7.18 11.80
N MET A 44 -10.34 7.32 10.85
CA MET A 44 -9.22 8.25 10.93
C MET A 44 -9.65 9.68 10.59
N ASP A 45 -8.95 10.66 11.16
CA ASP A 45 -9.05 12.06 10.73
C ASP A 45 -8.39 12.28 9.35
N ASP A 46 -8.72 13.41 8.72
CA ASP A 46 -8.27 13.77 7.37
C ASP A 46 -6.73 13.83 7.26
N ASP A 47 -6.03 14.36 8.27
CA ASP A 47 -4.57 14.46 8.27
C ASP A 47 -3.92 13.07 8.33
N THR A 48 -4.48 12.18 9.15
CA THR A 48 -4.04 10.79 9.27
C THR A 48 -4.33 10.00 7.99
N LEU A 49 -5.48 10.25 7.35
CA LEU A 49 -5.83 9.68 6.05
C LEU A 49 -4.87 10.16 4.95
N ASP A 50 -4.51 11.44 4.88
CA ASP A 50 -3.55 11.92 3.90
C ASP A 50 -2.17 11.25 4.08
N ARG A 51 -1.70 11.19 5.33
CA ARG A 51 -0.45 10.47 5.68
C ARG A 51 -0.51 8.99 5.30
N PHE A 52 -1.66 8.35 5.51
CA PHE A 52 -1.85 6.96 5.10
C PHE A 52 -1.78 6.81 3.57
N ARG A 53 -2.37 7.72 2.79
CA ARG A 53 -2.29 7.68 1.33
C ARG A 53 -0.85 7.74 0.83
N PHE A 54 -0.05 8.65 1.39
CA PHE A 54 1.38 8.73 1.08
C PHE A 54 2.17 7.47 1.49
N SER A 55 1.71 6.73 2.51
CA SER A 55 2.31 5.46 2.89
C SER A 55 2.12 4.40 1.80
N LEU A 56 0.93 4.35 1.19
CA LEU A 56 0.63 3.47 0.05
C LEU A 56 1.42 3.87 -1.20
N ILE A 57 1.56 5.16 -1.47
CA ILE A 57 2.40 5.68 -2.57
C ILE A 57 3.87 5.23 -2.39
N ARG A 58 4.42 5.32 -1.17
CA ARG A 58 5.78 4.86 -0.88
C ARG A 58 5.97 3.38 -1.16
N LEU A 59 4.97 2.53 -0.87
CA LEU A 59 5.02 1.12 -1.22
C LEU A 59 5.04 0.90 -2.73
N GLN A 60 4.26 1.67 -3.51
CA GLN A 60 4.27 1.59 -4.97
C GLN A 60 5.64 1.99 -5.54
N ILE A 61 6.22 3.11 -5.07
CA ILE A 61 7.57 3.56 -5.47
C ILE A 61 8.61 2.50 -5.08
N TYR A 62 8.51 1.96 -3.86
CA TYR A 62 9.42 0.91 -3.40
C TYR A 62 9.37 -0.31 -4.33
N ALA A 63 8.17 -0.77 -4.67
CA ALA A 63 7.97 -1.90 -5.56
C ALA A 63 8.57 -1.65 -6.95
N ASP A 64 8.44 -0.44 -7.48
CA ASP A 64 9.01 -0.08 -8.78
C ASP A 64 10.56 -0.04 -8.74
N ILE A 65 11.16 0.47 -7.66
CA ILE A 65 12.63 0.50 -7.49
C ILE A 65 13.22 -0.92 -7.43
N HIS A 66 12.58 -1.84 -6.72
CA HIS A 66 13.11 -3.18 -6.45
C HIS A 66 12.54 -4.26 -7.39
N ARG A 67 11.79 -3.86 -8.43
CA ARG A 67 11.10 -4.78 -9.35
C ARG A 67 12.03 -5.80 -10.01
N ASN A 68 13.27 -5.41 -10.29
CA ASN A 68 14.25 -6.27 -10.96
C ASN A 68 14.95 -7.24 -10.00
N GLU A 69 14.86 -7.02 -8.69
CA GLU A 69 15.44 -7.91 -7.67
C GLU A 69 14.53 -9.12 -7.45
N ASP A 70 13.22 -8.87 -7.36
CA ASP A 70 12.20 -9.88 -7.14
C ASP A 70 10.88 -9.38 -7.75
N LEU A 71 10.58 -9.87 -8.95
CA LEU A 71 9.43 -9.43 -9.73
C LEU A 71 8.12 -9.80 -9.04
N GLU A 72 8.00 -11.02 -8.53
CA GLU A 72 6.79 -11.52 -7.89
C GLU A 72 6.47 -10.70 -6.64
N LYS A 73 7.49 -10.48 -5.80
CA LYS A 73 7.36 -9.66 -4.61
C LYS A 73 7.05 -8.21 -4.92
N GLY A 74 7.72 -7.62 -5.91
CA GLY A 74 7.42 -6.26 -6.38
C GLY A 74 5.97 -6.13 -6.86
N MET A 75 5.49 -7.07 -7.67
CA MET A 75 4.10 -7.11 -8.13
C MET A 75 3.12 -7.23 -6.96
N HIS A 76 3.42 -8.07 -5.98
CA HIS A 76 2.58 -8.23 -4.79
C HIS A 76 2.47 -6.94 -3.96
N ILE A 77 3.60 -6.33 -3.61
CA ILE A 77 3.63 -5.07 -2.85
C ILE A 77 2.81 -3.99 -3.57
N LYS A 78 3.00 -3.87 -4.88
CA LYS A 78 2.28 -2.88 -5.70
C LYS A 78 0.78 -3.17 -5.74
N TYR A 79 0.38 -4.43 -5.89
CA TYR A 79 -1.02 -4.83 -5.88
C TYR A 79 -1.72 -4.47 -4.56
N VAL A 80 -1.14 -4.85 -3.41
CA VAL A 80 -1.69 -4.52 -2.09
C VAL A 80 -1.85 -3.01 -1.92
N ALA A 81 -0.82 -2.24 -2.26
CA ALA A 81 -0.84 -0.79 -2.12
C ALA A 81 -1.93 -0.13 -2.99
N GLN A 82 -2.04 -0.54 -4.25
CA GLN A 82 -3.02 0.01 -5.19
C GLN A 82 -4.46 -0.37 -4.85
N VAL A 83 -4.69 -1.60 -4.41
CA VAL A 83 -6.04 -2.03 -3.98
C VAL A 83 -6.48 -1.26 -2.75
N LEU A 84 -5.61 -1.15 -1.73
CA LEU A 84 -5.93 -0.36 -0.54
C LEU A 84 -6.17 1.11 -0.89
N GLU A 85 -5.36 1.69 -1.78
CA GLU A 85 -5.54 3.09 -2.18
C GLU A 85 -6.89 3.29 -2.89
N LYS A 86 -7.26 2.41 -3.83
CA LYS A 86 -8.57 2.46 -4.49
C LYS A 86 -9.73 2.27 -3.53
N VAL A 87 -9.62 1.34 -2.58
CA VAL A 87 -10.70 1.04 -1.64
C VAL A 87 -10.91 2.18 -0.65
N VAL A 88 -9.85 2.82 -0.19
CA VAL A 88 -9.92 3.89 0.82
C VAL A 88 -10.19 5.27 0.20
N TYR A 89 -9.60 5.57 -0.96
CA TYR A 89 -9.63 6.92 -1.56
C TYR A 89 -10.38 6.98 -2.90
N GLY A 90 -10.83 5.85 -3.45
CA GLY A 90 -11.56 5.77 -4.72
C GLY A 90 -10.69 5.99 -5.98
N THR A 91 -9.45 6.45 -5.84
CA THR A 91 -8.56 6.81 -6.95
C THR A 91 -7.10 6.46 -6.64
N LEU A 92 -6.31 6.20 -7.68
CA LEU A 92 -4.85 6.10 -7.56
C LEU A 92 -4.22 7.45 -7.84
N ILE A 93 -3.24 7.86 -7.04
CA ILE A 93 -2.40 9.02 -7.39
C ILE A 93 -1.41 8.63 -8.49
N MET A 94 -0.80 7.46 -8.37
CA MET A 94 0.11 6.92 -9.37
C MET A 94 -0.69 6.03 -10.32
N GLU A 95 -1.33 6.63 -11.32
CA GLU A 95 -1.92 5.86 -12.41
C GLU A 95 -0.83 5.15 -13.21
N ARG A 96 -1.12 3.93 -13.67
CA ARG A 96 -0.26 3.26 -14.64
C ARG A 96 -0.35 4.09 -15.92
N GLU A 97 0.79 4.46 -16.51
CA GLU A 97 0.79 4.73 -17.94
C GLU A 97 0.29 3.45 -18.63
N GLU A 98 -0.91 3.50 -19.19
CA GLU A 98 -1.33 2.48 -20.16
C GLU A 98 -0.32 2.56 -21.29
N ILE A 99 0.58 1.57 -21.38
CA ILE A 99 1.35 1.37 -22.61
C ILE A 99 0.29 0.98 -23.62
N PRO A 100 -0.01 1.81 -24.65
CA PRO A 100 -0.99 1.46 -25.65
C PRO A 100 -0.56 0.13 -26.25
N SER A 101 -1.46 -0.86 -26.25
CA SER A 101 -1.26 -2.07 -27.03
C SER A 101 -1.23 -1.67 -28.51
N GLU A 102 -0.04 -1.67 -29.10
CA GLU A 102 0.16 -1.59 -30.56
C GLU A 102 -0.51 -2.77 -31.28
#